data_AF-A0A085GCS5-F1
#
_entry.id   AF-A0A085GCS5-F1
#
_cell.length_a   1.000
_cell.length_b   1.000
_cell.length_c   1.000
_cell.angle_alpha   90.00
_cell.angle_beta   90.00
_cell.angle_gamma   90.00
#
_symmetry.space_group_name_H-M   'P 1'
#
loop_
_entity.id
_entity.type
_entity.pdbx_description
1 polymer ?
#
loop_
_entity_poly.entity_id
_entity_poly.type
_entity_poly.pdbx_seq_one_letter_code
_entity_poly.pdbx_strand_id
1 'polypeptide(L)'
;MLPSLYIALRFIHFTALMVLLGSTISCSLLAPQAFKPVLIRRLKWLWQSAVWMTMLSAVMLLCAQAGMMGSGWSDAVNPQVWLAVLGTRFGSVWLWQILLGVVTVAVLLLKPRTLQSMLLILAAAQLILLAGVGHAAMREGFVGGLQRLNHAVHLLSAGWWAGGLLPLLMCMRMAKKPRWRGAAITAMMRFSRYGHLAVAAVLLSGVVNSLMILGWSLPLDSDYVRFLLMKVVFVAVMVIIALYNRYFLVPRFNRAQAATKQFIQLTWLEVILSVAVILAVSIFATWEPY
;
A
#
# COMPACT_ATOMS: atom_id res chain seq x y z
N MET A 1 -17.56 -8.61 -16.84
CA MET A 1 -17.54 -7.17 -16.45
C MET A 1 -17.40 -6.97 -14.94
N LEU A 2 -18.21 -7.61 -14.09
CA LEU A 2 -18.11 -7.49 -12.63
C LEU A 2 -16.76 -7.93 -12.03
N PRO A 3 -16.16 -9.08 -12.41
CA PRO A 3 -14.84 -9.48 -11.88
C PRO A 3 -13.74 -8.47 -12.21
N SER A 4 -13.74 -7.94 -13.44
CA SER A 4 -12.79 -6.90 -13.87
C SER A 4 -12.95 -5.60 -13.08
N LEU A 5 -14.20 -5.20 -12.80
CA LEU A 5 -14.49 -4.05 -11.93
C LEU A 5 -13.97 -4.30 -10.51
N TYR A 6 -14.20 -5.49 -9.95
CA TYR A 6 -13.72 -5.86 -8.62
C TYR A 6 -12.19 -5.77 -8.53
N ILE A 7 -11.47 -6.32 -9.52
CA ILE A 7 -10.00 -6.23 -9.61
C ILE A 7 -9.54 -4.77 -9.67
N ALA A 8 -10.19 -3.93 -10.50
CA ALA A 8 -9.85 -2.52 -10.63
C ALA A 8 -10.08 -1.75 -9.31
N LEU A 9 -11.21 -1.98 -8.64
CA LEU A 9 -11.52 -1.37 -7.35
C LEU A 9 -10.55 -1.82 -6.27
N ARG A 10 -10.16 -3.10 -6.26
CA ARG A 10 -9.15 -3.65 -5.34
C ARG A 10 -7.81 -2.94 -5.56
N PHE A 11 -7.37 -2.81 -6.81
CA PHE A 11 -6.17 -2.05 -7.16
C PHE A 11 -6.22 -0.60 -6.65
N ILE A 12 -7.34 0.11 -6.85
CA ILE A 12 -7.53 1.48 -6.35
C ILE A 12 -7.45 1.51 -4.82
N HIS A 13 -8.17 0.61 -4.14
CA HIS A 13 -8.25 0.55 -2.68
C HIS A 13 -6.88 0.33 -2.03
N PHE A 14 -6.13 -0.69 -2.48
CA PHE A 14 -4.80 -0.99 -1.97
C PHE A 14 -3.82 0.15 -2.26
N THR A 15 -3.82 0.68 -3.49
CA THR A 15 -2.94 1.79 -3.86
C THR A 15 -3.20 3.03 -2.99
N ALA A 16 -4.47 3.39 -2.81
CA ALA A 16 -4.85 4.55 -2.01
C ALA A 16 -4.46 4.39 -0.53
N LEU A 17 -4.69 3.21 0.07
CA LEU A 17 -4.26 2.93 1.45
C LEU A 17 -2.73 2.95 1.61
N MET A 18 -2.00 2.32 0.69
CA MET A 18 -0.54 2.30 0.72
C MET A 18 0.04 3.72 0.61
N VAL A 19 -0.49 4.52 -0.33
CA VAL A 19 -0.10 5.93 -0.49
C VAL A 19 -0.42 6.74 0.77
N LEU A 20 -1.59 6.55 1.38
CA LEU A 20 -1.98 7.22 2.60
C LEU A 20 -1.05 6.85 3.76
N LEU A 21 -0.78 5.56 3.96
CA LEU A 21 0.14 5.07 5.00
C LEU A 21 1.55 5.63 4.79
N GLY A 22 2.14 5.42 3.61
CA GLY A 22 3.52 5.83 3.36
C GLY A 22 3.74 7.33 3.44
N SER A 23 2.76 8.12 2.98
CA SER A 23 2.85 9.57 3.07
C SER A 23 2.63 10.13 4.48
N THR A 24 1.79 9.49 5.29
CA THR A 24 1.58 9.89 6.69
C THR A 24 2.74 9.48 7.58
N ILE A 25 3.38 8.31 7.36
CA ILE A 25 4.64 7.94 8.05
C ILE A 25 5.73 9.01 7.78
N SER A 26 5.89 9.41 6.52
CA SER A 26 6.89 10.41 6.12
C SER A 26 6.72 11.74 6.85
N CYS A 27 5.46 12.19 7.03
CA CYS A 27 5.14 13.43 7.73
C CYS A 27 5.20 13.32 9.26
N SER A 28 4.66 12.24 9.82
CA SER A 28 4.49 12.09 11.27
C SER A 28 5.81 11.72 11.97
N LEU A 29 6.53 10.74 11.42
CA LEU A 29 7.70 10.13 12.06
C LEU A 29 9.02 10.70 11.55
N LEU A 30 9.11 11.05 10.27
CA LEU A 30 10.42 11.31 9.64
C LEU A 30 10.74 12.78 9.43
N ALA A 31 9.77 13.59 9.03
CA ALA A 31 9.99 15.00 8.73
C ALA A 31 10.38 15.81 10.00
N PRO A 32 11.43 16.66 9.94
CA PRO A 32 11.77 17.59 11.02
C PRO A 32 10.61 18.56 11.33
N GLN A 33 10.44 18.98 12.59
CA GLN A 33 9.29 19.79 13.04
C GLN A 33 9.10 21.06 12.21
N ALA A 34 10.18 21.80 11.91
CA ALA A 34 10.12 23.00 11.08
C ALA A 34 9.68 22.75 9.63
N PHE A 35 9.85 21.53 9.11
CA PHE A 35 9.54 21.14 7.75
C PHE A 35 8.17 20.46 7.61
N LYS A 36 7.62 19.90 8.69
CA LYS A 36 6.32 19.21 8.70
C LYS A 36 5.19 20.02 8.05
N PRO A 37 4.93 21.30 8.41
CA PRO A 37 3.82 22.05 7.83
C PRO A 37 3.94 22.22 6.31
N VAL A 38 5.18 22.34 5.81
CA VAL A 38 5.46 22.51 4.38
C VAL A 38 5.21 21.21 3.64
N LEU A 39 5.69 20.08 4.17
CA LEU A 39 5.48 18.77 3.57
C LEU A 39 4.00 18.38 3.57
N ILE A 40 3.29 18.61 4.69
CA ILE A 40 1.83 18.39 4.82
C ILE A 40 1.07 19.18 3.76
N ARG A 41 1.39 20.47 3.58
CA ARG A 41 0.71 21.31 2.58
C ARG A 41 0.86 20.76 1.16
N ARG A 42 2.01 20.14 0.84
CA ARG A 42 2.28 19.54 -0.48
C ARG A 42 1.60 18.19 -0.65
N LEU A 43 1.48 17.42 0.42
CA LEU A 43 0.81 16.11 0.42
C LEU A 43 -0.70 16.20 0.63
N LYS A 44 -1.25 17.37 0.95
CA LYS A 44 -2.68 17.55 1.23
C LYS A 44 -3.57 16.97 0.13
N TRP A 45 -3.30 17.30 -1.13
CA TRP A 45 -4.10 16.79 -2.26
C TRP A 45 -3.98 15.27 -2.37
N LEU A 46 -2.79 14.72 -2.18
CA LEU A 46 -2.56 13.28 -2.18
C LEU A 46 -3.35 12.58 -1.08
N TRP A 47 -3.38 13.15 0.13
CA TRP A 47 -4.15 12.63 1.26
C TRP A 47 -5.66 12.71 1.01
N GLN A 48 -6.14 13.85 0.49
CA GLN A 48 -7.55 14.00 0.16
C GLN A 48 -7.99 12.98 -0.90
N SER A 49 -7.24 12.86 -1.99
CA SER A 49 -7.52 11.88 -3.03
C SER A 49 -7.47 10.46 -2.47
N ALA A 50 -6.43 10.11 -1.70
CA ALA A 50 -6.29 8.77 -1.13
C ALA A 50 -7.47 8.42 -0.21
N VAL A 51 -7.83 9.30 0.74
CA VAL A 51 -8.95 9.05 1.68
C VAL A 51 -10.26 8.85 0.93
N TRP A 52 -10.59 9.71 -0.03
CA TRP A 52 -11.82 9.56 -0.81
C TRP A 52 -11.81 8.30 -1.69
N MET A 53 -10.68 7.99 -2.32
CA MET A 53 -10.53 6.75 -3.09
C MET A 53 -10.68 5.52 -2.21
N THR A 54 -10.10 5.51 -1.00
CA THR A 54 -10.26 4.38 -0.06
C THR A 54 -11.71 4.18 0.36
N MET A 55 -12.42 5.26 0.67
CA MET A 55 -13.83 5.20 1.09
C MET A 55 -14.73 4.72 -0.05
N LEU A 56 -14.63 5.36 -1.22
CA LEU A 56 -15.47 5.01 -2.37
C LEU A 56 -15.19 3.59 -2.86
N SER A 57 -13.92 3.21 -2.98
CA SER A 57 -13.57 1.83 -3.38
C SER A 57 -14.03 0.80 -2.36
N ALA A 58 -14.03 1.10 -1.05
CA ALA A 58 -14.55 0.18 -0.04
C ALA A 58 -16.05 -0.09 -0.27
N VAL A 59 -16.87 0.95 -0.42
CA VAL A 59 -18.30 0.77 -0.67
C VAL A 59 -18.53 0.02 -1.99
N MET A 60 -17.85 0.42 -3.06
CA MET A 60 -18.01 -0.20 -4.37
C MET A 60 -17.54 -1.66 -4.41
N LEU A 61 -16.54 -2.05 -3.61
CA LEU A 61 -16.10 -3.44 -3.49
C LEU A 61 -17.15 -4.31 -2.80
N LEU A 62 -17.90 -3.78 -1.84
CA LEU A 62 -19.05 -4.50 -1.25
C LEU A 62 -20.13 -4.74 -2.31
N CYS A 63 -20.48 -3.70 -3.07
CA CYS A 63 -21.45 -3.80 -4.15
C CYS A 63 -21.00 -4.82 -5.22
N ALA A 64 -19.74 -4.74 -5.65
CA ALA A 64 -19.19 -5.67 -6.63
C ALA A 64 -19.17 -7.11 -6.09
N GLN A 65 -18.82 -7.30 -4.81
CA GLN A 65 -18.87 -8.62 -4.16
C GLN A 65 -20.30 -9.17 -4.13
N ALA A 66 -21.29 -8.35 -3.78
CA ALA A 66 -22.70 -8.73 -3.79
C ALA A 66 -23.16 -9.19 -5.17
N GLY A 67 -22.79 -8.45 -6.22
CA GLY A 67 -23.11 -8.85 -7.59
C GLY A 67 -22.41 -10.13 -8.04
N MET A 68 -21.18 -10.39 -7.57
CA MET A 68 -20.46 -11.65 -7.87
C MET A 68 -21.01 -12.86 -7.11
N MET A 69 -21.56 -12.66 -5.91
CA MET A 69 -22.18 -13.73 -5.11
C MET A 69 -23.64 -13.99 -5.46
N GLY A 70 -24.33 -13.01 -6.06
CA GLY A 70 -25.70 -13.13 -6.54
C GLY A 70 -25.80 -13.44 -8.03
N SER A 71 -26.80 -12.87 -8.68
CA SER A 71 -27.17 -13.06 -10.09
C SER A 71 -26.59 -12.00 -11.04
N GLY A 72 -25.66 -11.16 -10.56
CA GLY A 72 -25.00 -10.14 -11.37
C GLY A 72 -25.30 -8.71 -10.94
N TRP A 73 -25.46 -7.79 -11.90
CA TRP A 73 -25.51 -6.34 -11.63
C TRP A 73 -26.73 -5.89 -10.84
N SER A 74 -27.87 -6.56 -10.97
CA SER A 74 -29.07 -6.30 -10.16
C SER A 74 -28.78 -6.48 -8.67
N ASP A 75 -28.03 -7.53 -8.33
CA ASP A 75 -27.69 -7.87 -6.95
C ASP A 75 -26.54 -7.04 -6.38
N ALA A 76 -25.76 -6.37 -7.25
CA ALA A 76 -24.73 -5.44 -6.80
C ALA A 76 -25.31 -4.23 -6.04
N VAL A 77 -26.57 -3.87 -6.29
CA VAL A 77 -27.26 -2.74 -5.63
C VAL A 77 -28.43 -3.20 -4.75
N ASN A 78 -28.61 -4.50 -4.56
CA ASN A 78 -29.72 -5.07 -3.79
C ASN A 78 -29.39 -5.11 -2.29
N PRO A 79 -30.11 -4.37 -1.43
CA PRO A 79 -29.85 -4.35 0.01
C PRO A 79 -29.99 -5.71 0.70
N GLN A 80 -30.87 -6.60 0.20
CA GLN A 80 -31.03 -7.93 0.77
C GLN A 80 -29.78 -8.79 0.53
N VAL A 81 -29.17 -8.68 -0.64
CA VAL A 81 -27.91 -9.36 -0.96
C VAL A 81 -26.76 -8.76 -0.16
N TRP A 82 -26.75 -7.44 0.06
CA TRP A 82 -25.75 -6.82 0.94
C TRP A 82 -25.82 -7.38 2.36
N LEU A 83 -27.03 -7.52 2.93
CA LEU A 83 -27.20 -8.14 4.25
C LEU A 83 -26.70 -9.59 4.28
N ALA A 84 -26.96 -10.36 3.22
CA ALA A 84 -26.42 -11.72 3.10
C ALA A 84 -24.88 -11.73 3.02
N VAL A 85 -24.27 -10.84 2.23
CA VAL A 85 -22.81 -10.69 2.14
C VAL A 85 -22.21 -10.28 3.48
N LEU A 86 -22.86 -9.37 4.22
CA LEU A 86 -22.43 -8.93 5.56
C LEU A 86 -22.46 -10.06 6.59
N GLY A 87 -23.29 -11.09 6.40
CA GLY A 87 -23.30 -12.32 7.18
C GLY A 87 -22.10 -13.24 6.93
N THR A 88 -21.33 -13.01 5.86
CA THR A 88 -20.12 -13.77 5.57
C THR A 88 -18.91 -13.21 6.32
N ARG A 89 -17.84 -14.01 6.40
CA ARG A 89 -16.54 -13.55 6.91
C ARG A 89 -15.96 -12.39 6.12
N PHE A 90 -16.16 -12.35 4.80
CA PHE A 90 -15.73 -11.21 3.99
C PHE A 90 -16.49 -9.95 4.45
N GLY A 91 -17.81 -10.03 4.52
CA GLY A 91 -18.66 -8.89 4.84
C GLY A 91 -18.44 -8.34 6.25
N SER A 92 -18.18 -9.19 7.24
CA SER A 92 -17.88 -8.73 8.61
C SER A 92 -16.59 -7.91 8.69
N VAL A 93 -15.54 -8.34 7.98
CA VAL A 93 -14.30 -7.57 7.86
C VAL A 93 -14.52 -6.30 7.04
N TRP A 94 -15.33 -6.39 5.98
CA TRP A 94 -15.59 -5.26 5.09
C TRP A 94 -16.44 -4.15 5.71
N LEU A 95 -17.36 -4.51 6.62
CA LEU A 95 -18.11 -3.54 7.43
C LEU A 95 -17.17 -2.65 8.23
N TRP A 96 -16.20 -3.25 8.92
CA TRP A 96 -15.17 -2.50 9.64
C TRP A 96 -14.31 -1.66 8.70
N GLN A 97 -14.05 -2.11 7.47
CA GLN A 97 -13.35 -1.28 6.49
C GLN A 97 -14.13 -0.03 6.10
N ILE A 98 -15.44 -0.15 5.89
CA ILE A 98 -16.30 0.99 5.57
C ILE A 98 -16.38 1.94 6.78
N LEU A 99 -16.57 1.42 7.99
CA LEU A 99 -16.61 2.22 9.22
C LEU A 99 -15.31 3.00 9.44
N LEU A 100 -14.16 2.34 9.31
CA LEU A 100 -12.85 3.01 9.41
C LEU A 100 -12.66 4.02 8.27
N GLY A 101 -13.17 3.75 7.07
CA GLY A 101 -13.19 4.70 5.96
C GLY A 101 -13.99 5.96 6.29
N VAL A 102 -15.18 5.82 6.87
CA VAL A 102 -16.02 6.95 7.32
C VAL A 102 -15.31 7.77 8.39
N VAL A 103 -14.71 7.12 9.39
CA VAL A 103 -13.93 7.79 10.43
C VAL A 103 -12.73 8.54 9.84
N THR A 104 -12.05 7.94 8.85
CA THR A 104 -10.92 8.57 8.16
C THR A 104 -11.34 9.82 7.38
N VAL A 105 -12.49 9.78 6.70
CA VAL A 105 -13.09 10.95 6.05
C VAL A 105 -13.44 12.02 7.09
N ALA A 106 -14.09 11.65 8.20
CA ALA A 106 -14.45 12.60 9.26
C ALA A 106 -13.20 13.28 9.84
N VAL A 107 -12.14 12.52 10.15
CA VAL A 107 -10.86 13.07 10.62
C VAL A 107 -10.24 14.03 9.60
N LEU A 108 -10.28 13.69 8.30
CA LEU A 108 -9.80 14.57 7.23
C LEU A 108 -10.57 15.88 7.15
N LEU A 109 -11.89 15.85 7.34
CA LEU A 109 -12.76 17.04 7.28
C LEU A 109 -12.63 17.93 8.52
N LEU A 110 -12.55 17.33 9.72
CA LEU A 110 -12.40 18.04 11.00
C LEU A 110 -11.01 18.67 11.17
N LYS A 111 -9.98 18.14 10.51
CA LYS A 111 -8.59 18.65 10.52
C LYS A 111 -8.04 18.88 11.95
N PRO A 112 -8.07 17.87 12.85
CA PRO A 112 -7.52 18.00 14.20
C PRO A 112 -6.02 18.34 14.15
N ARG A 113 -5.48 18.92 15.23
CA ARG A 113 -4.04 19.27 15.33
C ARG A 113 -3.12 18.05 15.08
N THR A 114 -3.59 16.85 15.39
CA THR A 114 -2.90 15.57 15.24
C THR A 114 -3.28 14.81 13.96
N LEU A 115 -3.85 15.50 12.95
CA LEU A 115 -4.38 14.93 11.70
C LEU A 115 -3.46 13.84 11.10
N GLN A 116 -2.17 14.13 10.88
CA GLN A 116 -1.28 13.14 10.25
C GLN A 116 -1.09 11.86 11.06
N SER A 117 -1.12 11.94 12.39
CA SER A 117 -0.96 10.77 13.27
C SER A 117 -2.24 9.95 13.30
N MET A 118 -3.41 10.60 13.30
CA MET A 118 -4.70 9.91 13.22
C MET A 118 -4.87 9.21 11.87
N LEU A 119 -4.54 9.88 10.76
CA LEU A 119 -4.56 9.26 9.43
C LEU A 119 -3.59 8.08 9.31
N LEU A 120 -2.42 8.16 9.95
CA LEU A 120 -1.48 7.04 10.01
C LEU A 120 -2.10 5.83 10.71
N ILE A 121 -2.65 6.03 11.92
CA ILE A 121 -3.24 4.95 12.72
C ILE A 121 -4.42 4.31 11.96
N LEU A 122 -5.28 5.13 11.37
CA LEU A 122 -6.44 4.64 10.61
C LEU A 122 -5.99 3.88 9.36
N ALA A 123 -5.07 4.42 8.55
CA ALA A 123 -4.55 3.71 7.37
C ALA A 123 -3.87 2.39 7.75
N ALA A 124 -3.13 2.36 8.85
CA ALA A 124 -2.53 1.13 9.38
C ALA A 124 -3.59 0.12 9.82
N ALA A 125 -4.60 0.55 10.58
CA ALA A 125 -5.70 -0.30 11.01
C ALA A 125 -6.44 -0.91 9.82
N GLN A 126 -6.73 -0.10 8.79
CA GLN A 126 -7.37 -0.56 7.55
C GLN A 126 -6.51 -1.59 6.79
N LEU A 127 -5.19 -1.41 6.72
CA LEU A 127 -4.28 -2.38 6.11
C LEU A 127 -4.14 -3.68 6.92
N ILE A 128 -4.14 -3.59 8.25
CA ILE A 128 -4.15 -4.76 9.14
C ILE A 128 -5.46 -5.54 8.95
N LEU A 129 -6.58 -4.84 8.86
CA LEU A 129 -7.89 -5.44 8.67
C LEU A 129 -7.99 -6.22 7.34
N LEU A 130 -7.34 -5.72 6.29
CA LEU A 130 -7.23 -6.43 4.99
C LEU A 130 -6.49 -7.77 5.08
N ALA A 131 -5.66 -8.00 6.10
CA ALA A 131 -5.08 -9.32 6.35
C ALA A 131 -6.12 -10.36 6.80
N GLY A 132 -7.31 -9.93 7.21
CA GLY A 132 -8.43 -10.80 7.54
C GLY A 132 -9.20 -11.36 6.34
N VAL A 133 -8.81 -11.03 5.10
CA VAL A 133 -9.50 -11.41 3.86
C VAL A 133 -8.58 -12.20 2.91
N GLY A 134 -9.16 -13.06 2.08
CA GLY A 134 -8.44 -13.83 1.04
C GLY A 134 -7.70 -15.05 1.58
N HIS A 135 -6.68 -15.51 0.86
CA HIS A 135 -5.91 -16.73 1.20
C HIS A 135 -5.30 -16.71 2.62
N ALA A 136 -4.97 -15.52 3.15
CA ALA A 136 -4.47 -15.35 4.51
C ALA A 136 -5.53 -15.64 5.60
N ALA A 137 -6.80 -15.62 5.22
CA ALA A 137 -7.91 -15.89 6.10
C ALA A 137 -8.27 -17.39 6.14
N MET A 138 -7.88 -18.20 5.15
CA MET A 138 -8.39 -19.57 4.98
C MET A 138 -8.08 -20.51 6.14
N ARG A 139 -6.94 -20.33 6.83
CA ARG A 139 -6.57 -21.16 7.98
C ARG A 139 -7.19 -20.63 9.28
N GLU A 140 -7.68 -21.55 10.11
CA GLU A 140 -8.18 -21.28 11.45
C GLU A 140 -7.12 -21.55 12.53
N GLY A 141 -7.45 -21.28 13.79
CA GLY A 141 -6.57 -21.51 14.93
C GLY A 141 -5.30 -20.66 14.96
N PHE A 142 -4.29 -21.13 15.70
CA PHE A 142 -3.02 -20.43 15.93
C PHE A 142 -2.25 -20.16 14.62
N VAL A 143 -2.19 -21.14 13.72
CA VAL A 143 -1.51 -21.02 12.42
C VAL A 143 -2.20 -19.96 11.55
N GLY A 144 -3.53 -19.90 11.55
CA GLY A 144 -4.29 -18.83 10.89
C GLY A 144 -4.00 -17.46 11.46
N GLY A 145 -3.85 -17.34 12.79
CA GLY A 145 -3.43 -16.10 13.46
C GLY A 145 -2.06 -15.61 12.99
N LEU A 146 -1.06 -16.52 12.93
CA LEU A 146 0.27 -16.21 12.43
C LEU A 146 0.27 -15.78 10.96
N GLN A 147 -0.55 -16.42 10.11
CA GLN A 147 -0.65 -16.05 8.70
C GLN A 147 -1.19 -14.62 8.53
N ARG A 148 -2.24 -14.27 9.28
CA ARG A 148 -2.82 -12.92 9.27
C ARG A 148 -1.83 -11.88 9.80
N LEU A 149 -1.09 -12.19 10.86
CA LEU A 149 -0.06 -11.29 11.38
C LEU A 149 1.06 -11.07 10.35
N ASN A 150 1.56 -12.14 9.73
CA ASN A 150 2.57 -12.04 8.68
C ASN A 150 2.07 -11.23 7.49
N HIS A 151 0.82 -11.44 7.08
CA HIS A 151 0.21 -10.68 6.00
C HIS A 151 0.01 -9.19 6.35
N ALA A 152 -0.37 -8.88 7.60
CA ALA A 152 -0.44 -7.50 8.08
C ALA A 152 0.94 -6.81 8.05
N VAL A 153 1.99 -7.48 8.52
CA VAL A 153 3.38 -6.99 8.43
C VAL A 153 3.77 -6.77 6.97
N HIS A 154 3.42 -7.69 6.06
CA HIS A 154 3.67 -7.55 4.63
C HIS A 154 2.97 -6.31 4.05
N LEU A 155 1.69 -6.10 4.36
CA LEU A 155 0.93 -4.95 3.84
C LEU A 155 1.43 -3.61 4.40
N LEU A 156 1.75 -3.55 5.69
CA LEU A 156 2.29 -2.34 6.32
C LEU A 156 3.68 -1.99 5.77
N SER A 157 4.56 -2.98 5.61
CA SER A 157 5.90 -2.77 5.05
C SER A 157 5.86 -2.41 3.56
N ALA A 158 5.01 -3.07 2.77
CA ALA A 158 4.76 -2.72 1.37
C ALA A 158 4.19 -1.30 1.25
N GLY A 159 3.20 -0.94 2.08
CA GLY A 159 2.62 0.39 2.10
C GLY A 159 3.61 1.48 2.49
N TRP A 160 4.49 1.18 3.44
CA TRP A 160 5.57 2.09 3.79
C TRP A 160 6.57 2.28 2.65
N TRP A 161 7.04 1.19 2.01
CA TRP A 161 7.99 1.29 0.91
C TRP A 161 7.38 1.99 -0.30
N ALA A 162 6.29 1.46 -0.87
CA ALA A 162 5.68 1.99 -2.09
C ALA A 162 5.06 3.39 -1.89
N GLY A 163 4.27 3.56 -0.82
CA GLY A 163 3.62 4.84 -0.53
C GLY A 163 4.59 5.94 -0.08
N GLY A 164 5.75 5.55 0.46
CA GLY A 164 6.79 6.46 0.91
C GLY A 164 7.58 7.13 -0.21
N LEU A 165 7.60 6.55 -1.42
CA LEU A 165 8.35 7.08 -2.57
C LEU A 165 7.82 8.46 -3.02
N LEU A 166 6.52 8.71 -2.92
CA LEU A 166 5.93 10.00 -3.32
C LEU A 166 6.39 11.17 -2.43
N PRO A 167 6.32 11.09 -1.09
CA PRO A 167 6.96 12.05 -0.20
C PRO A 167 8.46 12.21 -0.43
N LEU A 168 9.19 11.13 -0.76
CA LEU A 168 10.62 11.19 -1.05
C LEU A 168 10.90 12.07 -2.27
N LEU A 169 10.16 11.88 -3.36
CA LEU A 169 10.22 12.74 -4.56
C LEU A 169 9.89 14.21 -4.25
N MET A 170 8.94 14.45 -3.34
CA MET A 170 8.63 15.81 -2.87
C MET A 170 9.78 16.42 -2.06
N CYS A 171 10.41 15.64 -1.17
CA CYS A 171 11.58 16.09 -0.39
C CYS A 171 12.74 16.46 -1.33
N MET A 172 12.97 15.69 -2.39
CA MET A 172 13.99 16.01 -3.40
C MET A 172 13.73 17.35 -4.10
N ARG A 173 12.47 17.64 -4.45
CA ARG A 173 12.10 18.95 -5.02
C ARG A 173 12.33 20.09 -4.01
N MET A 174 12.06 19.84 -2.73
CA MET A 174 12.28 20.82 -1.66
C MET A 174 13.76 21.02 -1.33
N ALA A 175 14.60 20.00 -1.53
CA ALA A 175 16.05 20.08 -1.32
C ALA A 175 16.73 21.10 -2.26
N LYS A 176 16.12 21.41 -3.41
CA LYS A 176 16.59 22.46 -4.34
C LYS A 176 16.38 23.88 -3.81
N LYS A 177 15.53 24.07 -2.80
CA LYS A 177 15.22 25.40 -2.22
C LYS A 177 16.16 25.69 -1.05
N PRO A 178 16.98 26.76 -1.07
CA PRO A 178 17.96 27.05 -0.02
C PRO A 178 17.36 27.03 1.40
N ARG A 179 16.18 27.64 1.57
CA ARG A 179 15.45 27.70 2.84
C ARG A 179 15.12 26.33 3.46
N TRP A 180 14.88 25.30 2.63
CA TRP A 180 14.40 23.99 3.10
C TRP A 180 15.40 22.86 2.86
N ARG A 181 16.56 23.15 2.28
CA ARG A 181 17.55 22.15 1.86
C ARG A 181 17.98 21.22 2.99
N GLY A 182 18.42 21.77 4.11
CA GLY A 182 18.89 20.99 5.26
C GLY A 182 17.80 20.07 5.81
N ALA A 183 16.60 20.61 6.06
CA ALA A 183 15.50 19.82 6.62
C ALA A 183 14.98 18.73 5.65
N ALA A 184 14.95 19.02 4.35
CA ALA A 184 14.61 18.04 3.33
C ALA A 184 15.65 16.91 3.27
N ILE A 185 16.94 17.22 3.31
CA ILE A 185 18.01 16.21 3.35
C ILE A 185 17.89 15.34 4.60
N THR A 186 17.66 15.93 5.77
CA THR A 186 17.44 15.17 7.02
C THR A 186 16.23 14.23 6.90
N ALA A 187 15.12 14.69 6.32
CA ALA A 187 13.95 13.84 6.09
C ALA A 187 14.27 12.66 5.14
N MET A 188 15.02 12.90 4.07
CA MET A 188 15.44 11.87 3.11
C MET A 188 16.41 10.86 3.74
N MET A 189 17.34 11.31 4.58
CA MET A 189 18.25 10.43 5.32
C MET A 189 17.49 9.50 6.27
N ARG A 190 16.51 10.04 7.00
CA ARG A 190 15.62 9.26 7.88
C ARG A 190 14.78 8.27 7.08
N PHE A 191 14.16 8.74 5.99
CA PHE A 191 13.41 7.89 5.05
C PHE A 191 14.24 6.70 4.60
N SER A 192 15.46 6.97 4.18
CA SER A 192 16.32 5.95 3.62
C SER A 192 16.86 4.97 4.68
N ARG A 193 17.07 5.41 5.94
CA ARG A 193 17.42 4.52 7.06
C ARG A 193 16.27 3.55 7.38
N TYR A 194 15.05 4.07 7.58
CA TYR A 194 13.90 3.22 7.93
C TYR A 194 13.31 2.48 6.71
N GLY A 195 13.64 2.92 5.49
CA GLY A 195 13.26 2.24 4.25
C GLY A 195 13.88 0.85 4.12
N HIS A 196 15.10 0.63 4.61
CA HIS A 196 15.73 -0.70 4.59
C HIS A 196 14.96 -1.71 5.44
N LEU A 197 14.44 -1.27 6.59
CA LEU A 197 13.60 -2.11 7.45
C LEU A 197 12.29 -2.48 6.74
N ALA A 198 11.70 -1.54 5.99
CA ALA A 198 10.52 -1.78 5.16
C ALA A 198 10.79 -2.86 4.09
N VAL A 199 11.89 -2.69 3.35
CA VAL A 199 12.29 -3.61 2.27
C VAL A 199 12.60 -4.99 2.84
N ALA A 200 13.36 -5.08 3.93
CA ALA A 200 13.64 -6.36 4.57
C ALA A 200 12.35 -7.04 5.07
N ALA A 201 11.47 -6.30 5.76
CA ALA A 201 10.22 -6.82 6.26
C ALA A 201 9.29 -7.30 5.15
N VAL A 202 9.15 -6.57 4.04
CA VAL A 202 8.26 -6.97 2.94
C VAL A 202 8.77 -8.21 2.22
N LEU A 203 10.09 -8.35 2.06
CA LEU A 203 10.71 -9.51 1.43
C LEU A 203 10.54 -10.76 2.30
N LEU A 204 10.92 -10.67 3.58
CA LEU A 204 10.81 -11.79 4.51
C LEU A 204 9.36 -12.24 4.69
N SER A 205 8.45 -11.29 4.97
CA SER A 205 7.02 -11.61 5.10
C SER A 205 6.39 -12.10 3.78
N GLY A 206 6.92 -11.65 2.64
CA GLY A 206 6.52 -12.12 1.32
C GLY A 206 6.87 -13.59 1.09
N VAL A 207 8.11 -13.97 1.40
CA VAL A 207 8.57 -15.37 1.35
C VAL A 207 7.74 -16.25 2.28
N VAL A 208 7.54 -15.82 3.54
CA VAL A 208 6.69 -16.56 4.49
C VAL A 208 5.26 -16.69 3.97
N ASN A 209 4.66 -15.64 3.41
CA ASN A 209 3.32 -15.72 2.83
C ASN A 209 3.26 -16.73 1.68
N SER A 210 4.23 -16.72 0.77
CA SER A 210 4.29 -17.67 -0.34
C SER A 210 4.40 -19.11 0.14
N LEU A 211 5.28 -19.37 1.11
CA LEU A 211 5.42 -20.70 1.73
C LEU A 211 4.17 -21.14 2.49
N MET A 212 3.48 -20.22 3.16
CA MET A 212 2.23 -20.55 3.87
C MET A 212 1.09 -20.88 2.90
N ILE A 213 1.04 -20.27 1.71
CA ILE A 213 -0.01 -20.49 0.71
C ILE A 213 0.28 -21.73 -0.15
N LEU A 214 1.49 -21.81 -0.72
CA LEU A 214 1.89 -22.85 -1.67
C LEU A 214 2.60 -24.05 -1.02
N GLY A 215 3.04 -23.95 0.23
CA GLY A 215 3.93 -24.94 0.81
C GLY A 215 5.28 -24.95 0.10
N TRP A 216 5.77 -26.16 -0.21
CA TRP A 216 7.02 -26.37 -0.94
C TRP A 216 6.80 -26.64 -2.44
N SER A 217 5.54 -26.69 -2.91
CA SER A 217 5.23 -26.94 -4.32
C SER A 217 5.24 -25.64 -5.13
N LEU A 218 5.75 -25.73 -6.36
CA LEU A 218 5.77 -24.63 -7.33
C LEU A 218 5.22 -25.14 -8.66
N PRO A 219 3.90 -25.36 -8.78
CA PRO A 219 3.30 -25.80 -10.03
C PRO A 219 3.39 -24.68 -11.06
N LEU A 220 4.39 -24.76 -11.97
CA LEU A 220 4.64 -23.73 -12.99
C LEU A 220 3.52 -23.63 -14.04
N ASP A 221 2.62 -24.61 -14.08
CA ASP A 221 1.43 -24.58 -14.93
C ASP A 221 0.30 -23.72 -14.34
N SER A 222 0.34 -23.41 -13.04
CA SER A 222 -0.64 -22.54 -12.40
C SER A 222 -0.41 -21.08 -12.77
N ASP A 223 -1.44 -20.42 -13.30
CA ASP A 223 -1.41 -18.99 -13.61
C ASP A 223 -1.16 -18.13 -12.37
N TYR A 224 -1.63 -18.58 -11.19
CA TYR A 224 -1.31 -17.95 -9.90
C TYR A 224 0.20 -17.89 -9.66
N VAL A 225 0.89 -19.01 -9.85
CA VAL A 225 2.35 -19.12 -9.64
C VAL A 225 3.11 -18.28 -10.66
N ARG A 226 2.70 -18.29 -11.93
CA ARG A 226 3.34 -17.46 -12.98
C ARG A 226 3.26 -15.98 -12.66
N PHE A 227 2.10 -15.48 -12.25
CA PHE A 227 1.94 -14.07 -11.86
C PHE A 227 2.65 -13.74 -10.54
N LEU A 228 2.71 -14.68 -9.60
CA LEU A 228 3.51 -14.53 -8.37
C LEU A 228 5.00 -14.39 -8.70
N LEU A 229 5.54 -15.21 -9.60
CA LEU A 229 6.94 -15.10 -10.05
C LEU A 229 7.21 -13.77 -10.75
N MET A 230 6.29 -13.31 -11.61
CA MET A 230 6.38 -11.98 -12.22
C MET A 230 6.44 -10.86 -11.17
N LYS A 231 5.61 -10.95 -10.12
CA LYS A 231 5.67 -10.02 -8.97
C LYS A 231 7.05 -10.08 -8.30
N VAL A 232 7.60 -11.26 -8.08
CA VAL A 232 8.93 -11.43 -7.45
C VAL A 232 10.01 -10.78 -8.31
N VAL A 233 9.98 -10.93 -9.64
CA VAL A 233 10.91 -10.27 -10.56
C VAL A 233 10.80 -8.75 -10.44
N PHE A 234 9.60 -8.19 -10.46
CA PHE A 234 9.43 -6.74 -10.29
C PHE A 234 9.98 -6.23 -8.96
N VAL A 235 9.71 -6.95 -7.86
CA VAL A 235 10.25 -6.60 -6.54
C VAL A 235 11.77 -6.70 -6.52
N ALA A 236 12.36 -7.72 -7.14
CA ALA A 236 13.82 -7.86 -7.24
C ALA A 236 14.45 -6.68 -7.99
N VAL A 237 13.85 -6.28 -9.12
CA VAL A 237 14.29 -5.10 -9.88
C VAL A 237 14.16 -3.82 -9.03
N MET A 238 13.05 -3.65 -8.30
CA MET A 238 12.89 -2.51 -7.38
C MET A 238 13.97 -2.49 -6.29
N VAL A 239 14.34 -3.64 -5.72
CA VAL A 239 15.42 -3.73 -4.72
C VAL A 239 16.75 -3.31 -5.34
N ILE A 240 17.09 -3.80 -6.53
CA ILE A 240 18.32 -3.42 -7.24
C ILE A 240 18.37 -1.91 -7.45
N ILE A 241 17.27 -1.32 -7.92
CA ILE A 241 17.18 0.14 -8.13
C ILE A 241 17.33 0.89 -6.81
N ALA A 242 16.66 0.45 -5.74
CA ALA A 242 16.73 1.09 -4.42
C ALA A 242 18.15 1.04 -3.84
N LEU A 243 18.84 -0.09 -3.97
CA LEU A 243 20.24 -0.25 -3.55
C LEU A 243 21.17 0.63 -4.40
N TYR A 244 20.98 0.69 -5.72
CA TYR A 244 21.76 1.56 -6.60
C TYR A 244 21.56 3.04 -6.25
N ASN A 245 20.32 3.47 -6.07
CA ASN A 245 19.95 4.81 -5.63
C ASN A 245 20.67 5.17 -4.31
N ARG A 246 20.63 4.27 -3.32
CA ARG A 246 21.22 4.47 -1.98
C ARG A 246 22.75 4.46 -1.97
N TYR A 247 23.36 3.44 -2.53
CA TYR A 247 24.80 3.16 -2.34
C TYR A 247 25.67 3.78 -3.44
N PHE A 248 25.13 4.03 -4.62
CA PHE A 248 25.88 4.61 -5.73
C PHE A 248 25.52 6.07 -6.00
N LEU A 249 24.23 6.43 -6.08
CA LEU A 249 23.84 7.79 -6.48
C LEU A 249 23.90 8.80 -5.34
N VAL A 250 23.38 8.48 -4.15
CA VAL A 250 23.37 9.41 -3.01
C VAL A 250 24.76 9.94 -2.64
N PRO A 251 25.83 9.12 -2.57
CA PRO A 251 27.20 9.63 -2.31
C PRO A 251 27.71 10.62 -3.38
N ARG A 252 27.15 10.57 -4.60
CA ARG A 252 27.56 11.40 -5.75
C ARG A 252 26.76 12.70 -5.88
N PHE A 253 25.75 12.94 -5.04
CA PHE A 253 24.89 14.14 -5.12
C PHE A 253 25.65 15.46 -5.01
N ASN A 254 26.72 15.51 -4.22
CA ASN A 254 27.55 16.71 -4.07
C ASN A 254 28.49 16.95 -5.26
N ARG A 255 28.72 15.94 -6.11
CA ARG A 255 29.72 15.98 -7.19
C ARG A 255 29.09 16.17 -8.59
N ALA A 256 27.85 15.71 -8.80
CA ALA A 256 27.23 15.75 -10.12
C ALA A 256 25.72 15.99 -10.08
N GLN A 257 25.24 17.04 -10.77
CA GLN A 257 23.81 17.28 -10.97
C GLN A 257 23.12 16.13 -11.74
N ALA A 258 23.87 15.43 -12.60
CA ALA A 258 23.41 14.24 -13.31
C ALA A 258 22.96 13.11 -12.35
N ALA A 259 23.68 12.90 -11.24
CA ALA A 259 23.32 11.88 -10.24
C ALA A 259 21.97 12.17 -9.58
N THR A 260 21.64 13.45 -9.37
CA THR A 260 20.33 13.86 -8.83
C THR A 260 19.21 13.60 -9.83
N LYS A 261 19.43 13.88 -11.12
CA LYS A 261 18.46 13.60 -12.18
C LYS A 261 18.20 12.10 -12.33
N GLN A 262 19.27 11.30 -12.37
CA GLN A 262 19.19 9.84 -12.47
C GLN A 262 18.45 9.24 -11.28
N PHE A 263 18.72 9.70 -10.07
CA PHE A 263 18.00 9.25 -8.87
C PHE A 263 16.49 9.49 -8.99
N ILE A 264 16.08 10.68 -9.44
CA ILE A 264 14.65 11.01 -9.64
C ILE A 264 14.01 10.08 -10.68
N GLN A 265 14.69 9.82 -11.80
CA GLN A 265 14.19 8.91 -12.84
C GLN A 265 14.03 7.49 -12.31
N LEU A 266 15.02 6.99 -11.58
CA LEU A 266 14.98 5.66 -10.97
C LEU A 266 13.95 5.53 -9.86
N THR A 267 13.75 6.57 -9.03
CA THR A 267 12.66 6.59 -8.05
C THR A 267 11.28 6.58 -8.73
N TRP A 268 11.11 7.28 -9.87
CA TRP A 268 9.88 7.16 -10.65
C TRP A 268 9.69 5.76 -11.25
N LEU A 269 10.77 5.12 -11.69
CA LEU A 269 10.73 3.73 -12.13
C LEU A 269 10.31 2.79 -10.98
N GLU A 270 10.83 2.99 -9.77
CA GLU A 270 10.36 2.26 -8.56
C GLU A 270 8.88 2.49 -8.29
N VAL A 271 8.36 3.71 -8.46
CA VAL A 271 6.92 4.00 -8.33
C VAL A 271 6.10 3.23 -9.37
N ILE A 272 6.53 3.22 -10.62
CA ILE A 272 5.85 2.49 -11.71
C ILE A 272 5.87 0.98 -11.43
N LEU A 273 7.01 0.43 -11.03
CA LEU A 273 7.12 -0.99 -10.66
C LEU A 273 6.27 -1.33 -9.43
N SER A 274 6.18 -0.43 -8.44
CA SER A 274 5.29 -0.60 -7.29
C SER A 274 3.83 -0.68 -7.73
N VAL A 275 3.41 0.19 -8.64
CA VAL A 275 2.07 0.17 -9.22
C VAL A 275 1.82 -1.14 -9.98
N ALA A 276 2.78 -1.60 -10.78
CA ALA A 276 2.70 -2.88 -11.48
C ALA A 276 2.59 -4.08 -10.52
N VAL A 277 3.34 -4.07 -9.41
CA VAL A 277 3.25 -5.08 -8.35
C VAL A 277 1.88 -5.10 -7.70
N ILE A 278 1.32 -3.93 -7.36
CA ILE A 278 -0.03 -3.85 -6.76
C ILE A 278 -1.07 -4.32 -7.76
N LEU A 279 -0.96 -3.96 -9.04
CA LEU A 279 -1.86 -4.43 -10.09
C LEU A 279 -1.79 -5.95 -10.26
N ALA A 280 -0.59 -6.53 -10.33
CA ALA A 280 -0.41 -7.97 -10.41
C ALA A 280 -1.11 -8.68 -9.23
N VAL A 281 -0.87 -8.21 -8.00
CA VAL A 281 -1.52 -8.76 -6.78
C VAL A 281 -3.04 -8.54 -6.77
N SER A 282 -3.55 -7.48 -7.39
CA SER A 282 -4.99 -7.30 -7.52
C SER A 282 -5.64 -8.29 -8.48
N ILE A 283 -4.90 -8.80 -9.47
CA ILE A 283 -5.35 -9.80 -10.44
C ILE A 283 -5.24 -11.20 -9.83
N PHE A 284 -4.03 -11.68 -9.54
CA PHE A 284 -3.85 -13.11 -9.21
C PHE A 284 -4.38 -13.49 -7.82
N ALA A 285 -4.54 -12.52 -6.91
CA ALA A 285 -5.07 -12.82 -5.58
C ALA A 285 -6.57 -13.17 -5.58
N THR A 286 -7.28 -12.97 -6.70
CA THR A 286 -8.66 -13.45 -6.86
C THR A 286 -8.74 -14.86 -7.44
N TRP A 287 -7.60 -15.47 -7.80
CA TRP A 287 -7.54 -16.82 -8.33
C TRP A 287 -7.24 -17.84 -7.23
N GLU A 288 -7.60 -19.08 -7.50
CA GLU A 288 -7.21 -20.22 -6.68
C GLU A 288 -5.71 -20.51 -6.85
N PRO A 289 -4.99 -20.93 -5.80
CA PRO A 289 -3.55 -21.16 -5.88
C PRO A 289 -3.17 -22.42 -6.68
N TYR A 290 -4.11 -23.34 -6.87
CA TYR A 290 -3.94 -24.65 -7.50
C TYR A 290 -4.90 -24.84 -8.67
#